data_AF-A0AA43A7K2-F1
#
_entry.id   AF-A0AA43A7K2-F1
#
_cell.length_a   1.000
_cell.length_b   1.000
_cell.length_c   1.000
_cell.angle_alpha   90.00
_cell.angle_beta   90.00
_cell.angle_gamma   90.00
#
_symmetry.space_group_name_H-M   'P 1'
#
loop_
_entity.id
_entity.type
_entity.pdbx_description
1 polymer ?
#
loop_
_entity_poly.entity_id
_entity_poly.type
_entity_poly.pdbx_seq_one_letter_code
_entity_poly.pdbx_strand_id
1 'polypeptide(L)'
;MSELGIVKNHQVNFDVELRLESGRLLGPITLAYETYGQLNSNKSNAILVAHAWTGDAHAAGRHTQEDRKPGWWDDMIGPGKVLDTDRYFIICSNVIGSCFGSTGPTSTNPRTGKPYNLQFPVIMVRDMVRAQQLLLDHLGIDKLLTVVGGSMGAMQAMEWGVHYPERVRSIIPIAGTGKPSPMAIALNALARQAIYNDPMWRKGNYKPEHPPAEGLALARAVGHISFLSDPSMNLKFGRRFSARDGQFDFFGQFEIERYLTYNGRNFVDRFDTNSFLYLAKSLDLYDISWGFDSLEDALSNLECPSLWFAFTSDWLYAPYQTEELITELHKQNKPAEYHLINSEYGHDSFLVEPEKFTPKIVEFLDRLSA
;
A
#
# COMPACT_ATOMS: atom_id res chain seq x y z
N MET A 1 21.01 -15.12 -13.79
CA MET A 1 19.77 -14.34 -13.96
C MET A 1 20.19 -12.89 -14.12
N SER A 2 19.72 -12.21 -15.16
CA SER A 2 19.97 -10.78 -15.34
C SER A 2 19.28 -10.00 -14.21
N GLU A 3 20.00 -9.13 -13.53
CA GLU A 3 19.40 -8.18 -12.59
C GLU A 3 18.74 -7.04 -13.36
N LEU A 4 17.69 -6.41 -12.80
CA LEU A 4 16.98 -5.26 -13.39
C LEU A 4 17.90 -4.04 -13.65
N GLY A 5 19.08 -4.00 -13.04
CA GLY A 5 19.99 -2.87 -13.14
C GLY A 5 19.50 -1.64 -12.37
N ILE A 6 19.96 -0.46 -12.80
CA ILE A 6 19.59 0.82 -12.19
C ILE A 6 18.22 1.26 -12.73
N VAL A 7 17.27 1.44 -11.82
CA VAL A 7 15.91 1.91 -12.09
C VAL A 7 15.83 3.41 -11.93
N LYS A 8 15.07 4.07 -12.81
CA LYS A 8 14.88 5.53 -12.79
C LYS A 8 13.50 5.87 -12.26
N ASN A 9 13.47 6.79 -11.30
CA ASN A 9 12.23 7.43 -10.85
C ASN A 9 11.79 8.50 -11.86
N HIS A 10 10.52 8.45 -12.25
CA HIS A 10 9.89 9.41 -13.15
C HIS A 10 8.84 10.21 -12.40
N GLN A 11 8.68 11.48 -12.78
CA GLN A 11 7.57 12.31 -12.31
C GLN A 11 6.85 12.90 -13.51
N VAL A 12 5.52 12.89 -13.44
CA VAL A 12 4.66 13.56 -14.41
C VAL A 12 3.75 14.54 -13.69
N ASN A 13 3.68 15.76 -14.22
CA ASN A 13 2.80 16.81 -13.74
C ASN A 13 1.57 16.89 -14.64
N PHE A 14 0.39 16.85 -14.03
CA PHE A 14 -0.88 17.02 -14.68
C PHE A 14 -1.47 18.37 -14.29
N ASP A 15 -1.61 19.24 -15.28
CA ASP A 15 -2.26 20.55 -15.12
C ASP A 15 -3.79 20.39 -15.15
N VAL A 16 -4.29 19.60 -14.21
CA VAL A 16 -5.71 19.28 -14.04
C VAL A 16 -6.08 19.37 -12.56
N GLU A 17 -7.33 19.72 -12.28
CA GLU A 17 -7.90 19.61 -10.93
C GLU A 17 -8.65 18.29 -10.81
N LEU A 18 -8.10 17.39 -9.98
CA LEU A 18 -8.76 16.13 -9.65
C LEU A 18 -9.92 16.39 -8.67
N ARG A 19 -11.14 16.03 -9.08
CA ARG A 19 -12.30 16.03 -8.19
C ARG A 19 -12.24 14.81 -7.27
N LEU A 20 -12.09 15.09 -5.98
CA LEU A 20 -11.99 14.07 -4.94
C LEU A 20 -13.36 13.58 -4.51
N GLU A 21 -13.42 12.41 -3.85
CA GLU A 21 -14.63 11.88 -3.22
C GLU A 21 -15.27 12.85 -2.23
N SER A 22 -14.45 13.66 -1.54
CA SER A 22 -14.94 14.71 -0.64
C SER A 22 -15.62 15.89 -1.34
N GLY A 23 -15.65 15.92 -2.68
CA GLY A 23 -16.13 17.03 -3.49
C GLY A 23 -15.12 18.19 -3.64
N ARG A 24 -13.98 18.13 -2.95
CA ARG A 24 -12.88 19.10 -3.10
C ARG A 24 -12.11 18.86 -4.40
N LEU A 25 -11.42 19.91 -4.85
CA LEU A 25 -10.53 19.87 -6.00
C LEU A 25 -9.08 19.86 -5.52
N LEU A 26 -8.26 19.00 -6.11
CA LEU A 26 -6.82 18.93 -5.88
C LEU A 26 -6.10 19.06 -7.23
N GLY A 27 -5.34 20.15 -7.42
CA GLY A 27 -4.61 20.38 -8.66
C GLY A 27 -3.70 21.61 -8.60
N PRO A 28 -2.69 21.71 -9.49
CA PRO A 28 -2.22 20.63 -10.36
C PRO A 28 -1.63 19.47 -9.54
N ILE A 29 -1.60 18.26 -10.10
CA ILE A 29 -1.09 17.08 -9.39
C ILE A 29 0.16 16.52 -10.07
N THR A 30 1.06 16.00 -9.25
CA THR A 30 2.26 15.28 -9.66
C THR A 30 2.11 13.83 -9.24
N LEU A 31 2.47 12.90 -10.12
CA LEU A 31 2.67 11.50 -9.76
C LEU A 31 4.11 11.10 -10.00
N ALA A 32 4.73 10.52 -8.96
CA ALA A 32 5.98 9.81 -9.06
C ALA A 32 5.70 8.33 -9.38
N TYR A 33 6.44 7.77 -10.33
CA TYR A 33 6.27 6.39 -10.76
C TYR A 33 7.56 5.80 -11.31
N GLU A 34 7.62 4.47 -11.34
CA GLU A 34 8.67 3.68 -11.95
C GLU A 34 8.05 2.62 -12.86
N THR A 35 8.83 2.19 -13.87
CA THR A 35 8.41 1.16 -14.80
C THR A 35 9.51 0.12 -14.98
N TYR A 36 9.12 -1.14 -15.19
CA TYR A 36 10.03 -2.27 -15.31
C TYR A 36 9.61 -3.15 -16.50
N GLY A 37 10.58 -3.65 -17.26
CA GLY A 37 10.31 -4.39 -18.50
C GLY A 37 9.92 -3.49 -19.68
N GLN A 38 9.33 -4.08 -20.73
CA GLN A 38 8.99 -3.37 -21.96
C GLN A 38 7.52 -3.53 -22.34
N LEU A 39 6.86 -2.40 -22.63
CA LEU A 39 5.50 -2.36 -23.15
C LEU A 39 5.48 -2.91 -24.58
N ASN A 40 4.63 -3.90 -24.84
CA ASN A 40 4.50 -4.50 -26.16
C ASN A 40 3.74 -3.58 -27.15
N SER A 41 3.78 -3.90 -28.44
CA SER A 41 3.26 -3.02 -29.50
C SER A 41 1.76 -2.75 -29.43
N ASN A 42 0.97 -3.69 -28.90
CA ASN A 42 -0.47 -3.54 -28.69
C ASN A 42 -0.83 -3.11 -27.25
N LYS A 43 0.18 -2.79 -26.43
CA LYS A 43 0.06 -2.31 -25.04
C LYS A 43 -0.78 -3.20 -24.13
N SER A 44 -0.78 -4.51 -24.37
CA SER A 44 -1.64 -5.49 -23.69
C SER A 44 -0.97 -6.20 -22.50
N ASN A 45 0.32 -5.94 -22.25
CA ASN A 45 1.12 -6.62 -21.20
C ASN A 45 1.41 -5.73 -19.98
N ALA A 46 0.68 -4.63 -19.80
CA ALA A 46 0.89 -3.70 -18.69
C ALA A 46 0.28 -4.21 -17.38
N ILE A 47 1.06 -4.21 -16.30
CA ILE A 47 0.62 -4.58 -14.95
C ILE A 47 0.85 -3.40 -14.01
N LEU A 48 -0.18 -3.01 -13.25
CA LEU A 48 -0.03 -2.00 -12.20
C LEU A 48 0.20 -2.67 -10.84
N VAL A 49 1.31 -2.32 -10.20
CA VAL A 49 1.66 -2.68 -8.82
C VAL A 49 1.28 -1.54 -7.90
N ALA A 50 0.28 -1.79 -7.04
CA ALA A 50 -0.20 -0.85 -6.05
C ALA A 50 0.49 -1.09 -4.70
N HIS A 51 1.20 -0.09 -4.19
CA HIS A 51 1.95 -0.23 -2.94
C HIS A 51 1.04 -0.13 -1.69
N ALA A 52 1.52 -0.72 -0.59
CA ALA A 52 0.85 -0.67 0.72
C ALA A 52 1.01 0.70 1.42
N TRP A 53 0.46 0.86 2.62
CA TRP A 53 0.36 2.14 3.34
C TRP A 53 1.64 2.99 3.35
N THR A 54 2.80 2.38 3.63
CA THR A 54 4.08 3.10 3.75
C THR A 54 5.06 2.79 2.63
N GLY A 55 4.57 2.26 1.50
CA GLY A 55 5.38 1.99 0.30
C GLY A 55 5.58 3.23 -0.57
N ASP A 56 6.26 3.04 -1.70
CA ASP A 56 6.54 4.05 -2.71
C ASP A 56 6.53 3.43 -4.12
N ALA A 57 6.93 4.21 -5.13
CA ALA A 57 7.04 3.75 -6.52
C ALA A 57 8.20 2.77 -6.76
N HIS A 58 9.17 2.68 -5.83
CA HIS A 58 10.37 1.87 -5.99
C HIS A 58 10.12 0.42 -5.55
N ALA A 59 9.38 -0.30 -6.39
CA ALA A 59 8.99 -1.68 -6.16
C ALA A 59 10.14 -2.68 -6.37
N ALA A 60 11.12 -2.43 -7.24
CA ALA A 60 12.23 -3.36 -7.48
C ALA A 60 13.50 -2.68 -8.02
N GLY A 61 14.60 -3.43 -8.08
CA GLY A 61 15.90 -2.93 -8.50
C GLY A 61 16.51 -1.96 -7.50
N ARG A 62 17.42 -1.09 -7.97
CA ARG A 62 18.08 -0.04 -7.17
C ARG A 62 18.12 1.26 -7.95
N HIS A 63 18.13 2.41 -7.29
CA HIS A 63 18.36 3.71 -7.95
C HIS A 63 19.85 3.98 -8.18
N THR A 64 20.71 3.42 -7.34
CA THR A 64 22.17 3.54 -7.44
C THR A 64 22.86 2.22 -7.11
N GLN A 65 24.13 2.06 -7.50
CA GLN A 65 24.91 0.86 -7.16
C GLN A 65 25.23 0.81 -5.66
N GLU A 66 25.22 1.96 -5.00
CA GLU A 66 25.53 2.15 -3.59
C GLU A 66 24.34 1.89 -2.66
N ASP A 67 23.12 1.81 -3.21
CA ASP A 67 21.92 1.54 -2.42
C ASP A 67 22.08 0.22 -1.67
N ARG A 68 21.83 0.23 -0.36
CA ARG A 68 22.02 -0.97 0.48
C ARG A 68 20.94 -2.01 0.24
N LYS A 69 19.70 -1.58 -0.03
CA LYS A 69 18.53 -2.45 -0.23
C LYS A 69 17.90 -2.16 -1.58
N PRO A 70 17.34 -3.19 -2.25
CA PRO A 70 16.54 -2.97 -3.44
C PRO A 70 15.15 -2.46 -3.08
N GLY A 71 14.31 -2.24 -4.10
CA GLY A 71 12.91 -1.89 -3.96
C GLY A 71 12.09 -2.84 -3.07
N TRP A 72 10.93 -2.37 -2.61
CA TRP A 72 10.18 -3.01 -1.53
C TRP A 72 9.55 -4.37 -1.89
N TRP A 73 9.49 -4.71 -3.18
CA TRP A 73 8.97 -5.98 -3.71
C TRP A 73 9.93 -6.62 -4.74
N ASP A 74 11.24 -6.42 -4.56
CA ASP A 74 12.24 -6.90 -5.51
C ASP A 74 12.10 -8.40 -5.80
N ASP A 75 11.83 -9.23 -4.80
CA ASP A 75 11.66 -10.69 -4.97
C ASP A 75 10.50 -11.07 -5.91
N MET A 76 9.54 -10.17 -6.13
CA MET A 76 8.42 -10.37 -7.04
C MET A 76 8.70 -9.92 -8.47
N ILE A 77 9.46 -8.84 -8.67
CA ILE A 77 9.57 -8.15 -9.96
C ILE A 77 11.00 -8.26 -10.51
N GLY A 78 11.12 -8.76 -11.73
CA GLY A 78 12.39 -8.87 -12.45
C GLY A 78 12.41 -10.00 -13.48
N PRO A 79 13.52 -10.16 -14.22
CA PRO A 79 13.62 -11.18 -15.27
C PRO A 79 13.42 -12.59 -14.72
N GLY A 80 12.39 -13.29 -15.23
CA GLY A 80 12.00 -14.63 -14.80
C GLY A 80 11.40 -14.74 -13.40
N LYS A 81 11.11 -13.62 -12.72
CA LYS A 81 10.39 -13.61 -11.43
C LYS A 81 8.87 -13.71 -11.64
N VAL A 82 8.10 -13.59 -10.56
CA VAL A 82 6.63 -13.72 -10.57
C VAL A 82 5.99 -12.69 -11.49
N LEU A 83 6.39 -11.44 -11.36
CA LEU A 83 6.10 -10.34 -12.26
C LEU A 83 7.29 -10.21 -13.23
N ASP A 84 7.31 -11.14 -14.18
CA ASP A 84 8.42 -11.32 -15.12
C ASP A 84 8.55 -10.13 -16.07
N THR A 85 9.63 -9.37 -15.93
CA THR A 85 9.89 -8.18 -16.76
C THR A 85 10.35 -8.49 -18.17
N ASP A 86 10.67 -9.76 -18.48
CA ASP A 86 10.90 -10.21 -19.85
C ASP A 86 9.57 -10.40 -20.61
N ARG A 87 8.44 -10.45 -19.89
CA ARG A 87 7.10 -10.68 -20.43
C ARG A 87 6.17 -9.49 -20.25
N TYR A 88 6.27 -8.80 -19.12
CA TYR A 88 5.32 -7.78 -18.69
C TYR A 88 5.96 -6.41 -18.58
N PHE A 89 5.14 -5.38 -18.78
CA PHE A 89 5.48 -4.00 -18.48
C PHE A 89 4.87 -3.62 -17.14
N ILE A 90 5.70 -3.61 -16.10
CA ILE A 90 5.25 -3.33 -14.74
C ILE A 90 5.30 -1.83 -14.51
N ILE A 91 4.25 -1.28 -13.90
CA ILE A 91 4.14 0.13 -13.49
C ILE A 91 3.93 0.13 -11.98
N CYS A 92 4.72 0.90 -11.24
CA CYS A 92 4.42 1.19 -9.85
C CYS A 92 4.41 2.71 -9.65
N SER A 93 3.31 3.24 -9.15
CA SER A 93 3.14 4.67 -8.91
C SER A 93 2.95 4.92 -7.43
N ASN A 94 3.57 5.97 -6.92
CA ASN A 94 3.33 6.43 -5.57
C ASN A 94 1.97 7.14 -5.50
N VAL A 95 1.19 6.87 -4.47
CA VAL A 95 -0.16 7.45 -4.33
C VAL A 95 -0.13 8.94 -3.99
N ILE A 96 -1.15 9.69 -4.41
CA ILE A 96 -1.38 11.03 -3.85
C ILE A 96 -1.62 10.93 -2.35
N GLY A 97 -1.21 11.96 -1.59
CA GLY A 97 -1.21 11.95 -0.12
C GLY A 97 0.06 11.37 0.51
N SER A 98 0.86 10.62 -0.25
CA SER A 98 2.20 10.15 0.16
C SER A 98 3.22 11.29 0.25
N CYS A 99 4.44 10.97 0.69
CA CYS A 99 5.58 11.88 0.76
C CYS A 99 6.73 11.51 -0.21
N PHE A 100 6.58 10.46 -1.02
CA PHE A 100 7.61 10.01 -1.97
C PHE A 100 7.41 10.55 -3.39
N GLY A 101 7.32 11.88 -3.55
CA GLY A 101 7.31 12.56 -4.85
C GLY A 101 5.93 12.88 -5.44
N SER A 102 4.93 12.02 -5.26
CA SER A 102 3.54 12.32 -5.64
C SER A 102 2.94 13.42 -4.77
N THR A 103 1.95 14.16 -5.29
CA THR A 103 1.34 15.28 -4.57
C THR A 103 0.71 14.84 -3.26
N GLY A 104 1.18 15.42 -2.16
CA GLY A 104 0.73 15.15 -0.79
C GLY A 104 0.84 16.37 0.12
N PRO A 105 0.67 16.19 1.44
CA PRO A 105 0.75 17.27 2.43
C PRO A 105 2.06 18.07 2.41
N THR A 106 3.18 17.45 2.03
CA THR A 106 4.48 18.11 1.93
C THR A 106 4.67 18.90 0.63
N SER A 107 3.83 18.67 -0.37
CA SER A 107 3.91 19.36 -1.66
C SER A 107 3.49 20.82 -1.55
N THR A 108 3.98 21.66 -2.46
CA THR A 108 3.63 23.07 -2.51
C THR A 108 2.17 23.26 -2.93
N ASN A 109 1.41 23.98 -2.11
CA ASN A 109 0.08 24.45 -2.47
C ASN A 109 0.19 25.64 -3.45
N PRO A 110 -0.30 25.51 -4.69
CA PRO A 110 -0.18 26.55 -5.72
C PRO A 110 -0.87 27.86 -5.33
N ARG A 111 -1.88 27.80 -4.44
CA ARG A 111 -2.64 28.98 -4.00
C ARG A 111 -1.89 29.81 -2.97
N THR A 112 -0.97 29.22 -2.23
CA THR A 112 -0.29 29.88 -1.10
C THR A 112 1.23 29.96 -1.25
N GLY A 113 1.81 29.18 -2.16
CA GLY A 113 3.27 29.04 -2.33
C GLY A 113 3.96 28.35 -1.15
N LYS A 114 3.21 27.69 -0.26
CA LYS A 114 3.71 26.98 0.93
C LYS A 114 3.28 25.51 0.90
N PRO A 115 3.91 24.60 1.67
CA PRO A 115 3.43 23.23 1.80
C PRO A 115 1.95 23.17 2.19
N TYR A 116 1.22 22.19 1.68
CA TYR A 116 -0.20 22.01 2.02
C TYR A 116 -0.41 21.80 3.52
N ASN A 117 0.43 21.01 4.19
CA ASN A 117 0.21 20.54 5.56
C ASN A 117 -1.24 20.06 5.73
N LEU A 118 -1.96 20.51 6.78
CA LEU A 118 -3.36 20.15 7.01
C LEU A 118 -4.36 20.90 6.11
N GLN A 119 -3.91 21.75 5.19
CA GLN A 119 -4.76 22.29 4.12
C GLN A 119 -4.94 21.29 2.97
N PHE A 120 -4.13 20.21 2.94
CA PHE A 120 -4.34 19.12 1.99
C PHE A 120 -5.76 18.54 2.19
N PRO A 121 -6.52 18.28 1.12
CA PRO A 121 -7.83 17.69 1.26
C PRO A 121 -7.72 16.25 1.78
N VAL A 122 -8.70 15.81 2.57
CA VAL A 122 -8.83 14.38 2.89
C VAL A 122 -9.15 13.64 1.59
N ILE A 123 -8.38 12.58 1.33
CA ILE A 123 -8.50 11.72 0.14
C ILE A 123 -8.97 10.33 0.55
N MET A 124 -9.64 9.63 -0.36
CA MET A 124 -9.95 8.20 -0.25
C MET A 124 -9.03 7.38 -1.15
N VAL A 125 -9.01 6.05 -0.97
CA VAL A 125 -8.26 5.14 -1.86
C VAL A 125 -8.73 5.30 -3.31
N ARG A 126 -10.03 5.50 -3.54
CA ARG A 126 -10.60 5.81 -4.86
C ARG A 126 -9.96 7.03 -5.54
N ASP A 127 -9.57 8.05 -4.78
CA ASP A 127 -8.89 9.23 -5.33
C ASP A 127 -7.45 8.91 -5.78
N MET A 128 -6.79 7.96 -5.10
CA MET A 128 -5.48 7.45 -5.51
C MET A 128 -5.59 6.73 -6.86
N VAL A 129 -6.63 5.91 -7.03
CA VAL A 129 -6.92 5.20 -8.29
C VAL A 129 -7.27 6.17 -9.42
N ARG A 130 -8.05 7.24 -9.15
CA ARG A 130 -8.29 8.31 -10.14
C ARG A 130 -7.00 8.96 -10.61
N ALA A 131 -6.07 9.22 -9.70
CA ALA A 131 -4.77 9.75 -10.08
C ALA A 131 -3.99 8.75 -10.95
N GLN A 132 -4.00 7.46 -10.59
CA GLN A 132 -3.37 6.39 -11.40
C GLN A 132 -3.96 6.30 -12.81
N GLN A 133 -5.27 6.56 -12.98
CA GLN A 133 -5.91 6.58 -14.30
C GLN A 133 -5.32 7.67 -15.21
N LEU A 134 -5.02 8.86 -14.67
CA LEU A 134 -4.30 9.92 -15.41
C LEU A 134 -2.89 9.47 -15.84
N LEU A 135 -2.21 8.70 -14.99
CA LEU A 135 -0.91 8.12 -15.34
C LEU A 135 -1.03 7.09 -16.48
N LEU A 136 -2.05 6.23 -16.46
CA LEU A 136 -2.25 5.29 -17.57
C LEU A 136 -2.53 6.00 -18.88
N ASP A 137 -3.35 7.06 -18.86
CA ASP A 137 -3.61 7.88 -20.05
C ASP A 137 -2.33 8.55 -20.57
N HIS A 138 -1.48 9.04 -19.67
CA HIS A 138 -0.17 9.61 -20.02
C HIS A 138 0.76 8.57 -20.69
N LEU A 139 0.77 7.34 -20.19
CA LEU A 139 1.54 6.23 -20.78
C LEU A 139 0.85 5.66 -22.04
N GLY A 140 -0.36 6.13 -22.35
CA GLY A 140 -1.20 5.69 -23.45
C GLY A 140 -1.63 4.23 -23.33
N ILE A 141 -1.91 3.76 -22.11
CA ILE A 141 -2.33 2.39 -21.81
C ILE A 141 -3.83 2.38 -21.56
N ASP A 142 -4.58 1.86 -22.53
CA ASP A 142 -6.04 1.83 -22.46
C ASP A 142 -6.54 0.76 -21.47
N LYS A 143 -5.86 -0.38 -21.38
CA LYS A 143 -6.30 -1.49 -20.52
C LYS A 143 -5.12 -2.21 -19.88
N LEU A 144 -5.16 -2.35 -18.57
CA LEU A 144 -4.19 -3.14 -17.81
C LEU A 144 -4.47 -4.64 -17.98
N LEU A 145 -3.41 -5.43 -18.08
CA LEU A 145 -3.48 -6.88 -17.95
C LEU A 145 -3.94 -7.25 -16.53
N THR A 146 -3.31 -6.65 -15.52
CA THR A 146 -3.74 -6.84 -14.13
C THR A 146 -3.40 -5.64 -13.25
N VAL A 147 -4.13 -5.50 -12.14
CA VAL A 147 -3.74 -4.66 -11.00
C VAL A 147 -3.49 -5.57 -9.80
N VAL A 148 -2.31 -5.49 -9.22
CA VAL A 148 -1.87 -6.34 -8.10
C VAL A 148 -1.37 -5.48 -6.94
N GLY A 149 -1.74 -5.85 -5.72
CA GLY A 149 -1.29 -5.10 -4.54
C GLY A 149 -1.68 -5.77 -3.24
N GLY A 150 -0.82 -5.57 -2.22
CA GLY A 150 -1.04 -6.04 -0.86
C GLY A 150 -1.59 -4.94 0.06
N SER A 151 -2.42 -5.28 1.04
CA SER A 151 -2.89 -4.32 2.06
C SER A 151 -3.67 -3.15 1.43
N MET A 152 -3.25 -1.89 1.63
CA MET A 152 -3.78 -0.73 0.89
C MET A 152 -3.71 -0.89 -0.63
N GLY A 153 -2.72 -1.65 -1.14
CA GLY A 153 -2.62 -2.01 -2.55
C GLY A 153 -3.78 -2.90 -3.02
N ALA A 154 -4.28 -3.78 -2.14
CA ALA A 154 -5.45 -4.61 -2.45
C ALA A 154 -6.71 -3.76 -2.57
N MET A 155 -6.85 -2.73 -1.72
CA MET A 155 -7.93 -1.73 -1.82
C MET A 155 -7.90 -1.00 -3.15
N GLN A 156 -6.71 -0.58 -3.61
CA GLN A 156 -6.54 0.04 -4.93
C GLN A 156 -6.90 -0.93 -6.06
N ALA A 157 -6.49 -2.20 -5.98
CA ALA A 157 -6.84 -3.21 -6.97
C ALA A 157 -8.35 -3.44 -7.06
N MET A 158 -9.05 -3.48 -5.92
CA MET A 158 -10.51 -3.57 -5.88
C MET A 158 -11.20 -2.35 -6.48
N GLU A 159 -10.74 -1.15 -6.15
CA GLU A 159 -11.25 0.11 -6.73
C GLU A 159 -11.08 0.15 -8.26
N TRP A 160 -9.95 -0.36 -8.79
CA TRP A 160 -9.78 -0.54 -10.23
C TRP A 160 -10.82 -1.50 -10.83
N GLY A 161 -11.03 -2.66 -10.19
CA GLY A 161 -11.98 -3.67 -10.66
C GLY A 161 -13.44 -3.20 -10.63
N VAL A 162 -13.82 -2.39 -9.64
CA VAL A 162 -15.20 -1.91 -9.45
C VAL A 162 -15.50 -0.64 -10.24
N HIS A 163 -14.57 0.32 -10.27
CA HIS A 163 -14.84 1.65 -10.87
C HIS A 163 -14.36 1.82 -12.30
N TYR A 164 -13.46 0.94 -12.77
CA TYR A 164 -12.94 0.98 -14.13
C TYR A 164 -12.90 -0.43 -14.76
N PRO A 165 -14.01 -1.20 -14.73
CA PRO A 165 -14.04 -2.58 -15.20
C PRO A 165 -13.63 -2.74 -16.68
N GLU A 166 -13.83 -1.71 -17.50
CA GLU A 166 -13.41 -1.67 -18.89
C GLU A 166 -11.90 -1.46 -19.07
N ARG A 167 -11.21 -0.89 -18.06
CA ARG A 167 -9.78 -0.54 -18.06
C ARG A 167 -8.88 -1.61 -17.43
N VAL A 168 -9.44 -2.71 -16.93
CA VAL A 168 -8.67 -3.79 -16.32
C VAL A 168 -9.11 -5.17 -16.83
N ARG A 169 -8.17 -6.07 -17.13
CA ARG A 169 -8.47 -7.45 -17.55
C ARG A 169 -8.53 -8.42 -16.37
N SER A 170 -7.89 -8.10 -15.24
CA SER A 170 -7.97 -8.87 -14.00
C SER A 170 -7.44 -8.09 -12.79
N ILE A 171 -7.72 -8.57 -11.58
CA ILE A 171 -7.14 -8.01 -10.36
C ILE A 171 -6.58 -9.11 -9.45
N ILE A 172 -5.56 -8.77 -8.66
CA ILE A 172 -4.95 -9.66 -7.67
C ILE A 172 -4.85 -8.93 -6.31
N PRO A 173 -5.93 -8.90 -5.51
CA PRO A 173 -5.91 -8.33 -4.16
C PRO A 173 -5.30 -9.31 -3.15
N ILE A 174 -4.29 -8.87 -2.40
CA ILE A 174 -3.54 -9.69 -1.44
C ILE A 174 -3.67 -9.10 -0.03
N ALA A 175 -4.07 -9.89 0.96
CA ALA A 175 -4.23 -9.43 2.35
C ALA A 175 -5.03 -8.11 2.42
N GLY A 176 -6.24 -8.09 1.85
CA GLY A 176 -7.08 -6.90 1.75
C GLY A 176 -8.38 -7.02 2.55
N THR A 177 -9.14 -5.94 2.57
CA THR A 177 -10.51 -5.90 3.11
C THR A 177 -11.35 -4.95 2.27
N GLY A 178 -12.66 -5.22 2.13
CA GLY A 178 -13.61 -4.30 1.52
C GLY A 178 -13.92 -3.08 2.40
N LYS A 179 -13.72 -3.21 3.71
CA LYS A 179 -13.92 -2.17 4.71
C LYS A 179 -13.16 -2.52 6.00
N PRO A 180 -12.33 -1.63 6.57
CA PRO A 180 -11.59 -1.94 7.80
C PRO A 180 -12.51 -2.25 8.98
N SER A 181 -12.12 -3.24 9.78
CA SER A 181 -12.80 -3.60 11.03
C SER A 181 -12.68 -2.49 12.09
N PRO A 182 -13.56 -2.49 13.12
CA PRO A 182 -13.41 -1.60 14.27
C PRO A 182 -12.05 -1.72 14.97
N MET A 183 -11.44 -2.92 14.97
CA MET A 183 -10.12 -3.16 15.55
C MET A 183 -9.01 -2.45 14.76
N ALA A 184 -9.04 -2.53 13.42
CA ALA A 184 -8.11 -1.82 12.55
C ALA A 184 -8.23 -0.30 12.73
N ILE A 185 -9.46 0.22 12.77
CA ILE A 185 -9.75 1.65 12.99
C ILE A 185 -9.26 2.10 14.38
N ALA A 186 -9.44 1.28 15.42
CA ALA A 186 -8.97 1.60 16.77
C ALA A 186 -7.44 1.71 16.85
N LEU A 187 -6.70 0.80 16.21
CA LEU A 187 -5.24 0.86 16.14
C LEU A 187 -4.77 2.10 15.39
N ASN A 188 -5.38 2.41 14.25
CA ASN A 188 -5.09 3.64 13.50
C ASN A 188 -5.43 4.90 14.33
N ALA A 189 -6.50 4.89 15.12
CA ALA A 189 -6.84 5.98 16.02
C ALA A 189 -5.78 6.17 17.11
N LEU A 190 -5.27 5.10 17.72
CA LEU A 190 -4.18 5.18 18.70
C LEU A 190 -2.88 5.71 18.06
N ALA A 191 -2.54 5.25 16.86
CA ALA A 191 -1.39 5.76 16.10
C ALA A 191 -1.53 7.27 15.83
N ARG A 192 -2.72 7.75 15.44
CA ARG A 192 -2.96 9.20 15.29
C ARG A 192 -2.88 9.96 16.60
N GLN A 193 -3.39 9.40 17.70
CA GLN A 193 -3.31 10.03 19.02
C GLN A 193 -1.86 10.18 19.49
N ALA A 194 -0.98 9.21 19.19
CA ALA A 194 0.45 9.34 19.48
C ALA A 194 1.05 10.59 18.82
N ILE A 195 0.70 10.85 17.57
CA ILE A 195 1.14 12.04 16.82
C ILE A 195 0.48 13.32 17.37
N TYR A 196 -0.83 13.31 17.63
CA TYR A 196 -1.54 14.50 18.11
C TYR A 196 -1.05 14.98 19.46
N ASN A 197 -0.58 14.06 20.30
CA ASN A 197 -0.01 14.37 21.61
C ASN A 197 1.47 14.73 21.56
N ASP A 198 2.14 14.64 20.41
CA ASP A 198 3.51 15.15 20.25
C ASP A 198 3.48 16.68 20.11
N PRO A 199 4.06 17.44 21.07
CA PRO A 199 4.09 18.90 21.03
C PRO A 199 4.78 19.45 19.78
N MET A 200 5.70 18.69 19.19
CA MET A 200 6.42 19.07 17.98
C MET A 200 5.55 19.02 16.74
N TRP A 201 4.41 18.31 16.75
CA TRP A 201 3.51 18.22 15.59
C TRP A 201 2.89 19.58 15.25
N ARG A 202 2.72 20.46 16.23
CA ARG A 202 2.24 21.85 16.03
C ARG A 202 1.00 21.94 15.13
N LYS A 203 0.04 21.03 15.33
CA LYS A 203 -1.17 20.91 14.49
C LYS A 203 -0.84 20.83 13.00
N GLY A 204 0.15 20.01 12.65
CA GLY A 204 0.64 19.76 11.31
C GLY A 204 1.50 20.88 10.70
N ASN A 205 1.85 21.93 11.46
CA ASN A 205 2.73 23.01 11.01
C ASN A 205 4.13 22.91 11.64
N TYR A 206 4.63 21.68 11.77
CA TYR A 206 5.99 21.43 12.24
C TYR A 206 7.03 21.83 11.19
N LYS A 207 8.26 22.05 11.63
CA LYS A 207 9.38 22.29 10.74
C LYS A 207 9.99 20.94 10.35
N PRO A 208 10.38 20.70 9.08
CA PRO A 208 11.00 19.44 8.67
C PRO A 208 12.26 19.09 9.46
N GLU A 209 13.02 20.09 9.93
CA GLU A 209 14.23 19.86 10.74
C GLU A 209 13.91 19.45 12.20
N HIS A 210 12.65 19.59 12.61
CA HIS A 210 12.16 19.28 13.95
C HIS A 210 10.79 18.58 13.88
N PRO A 211 10.70 17.39 13.26
CA PRO A 211 9.44 16.68 13.12
C PRO A 211 8.97 16.14 14.48
N PRO A 212 7.68 15.79 14.63
CA PRO A 212 7.16 15.02 15.77
C PRO A 212 7.66 13.56 15.75
N ALA A 213 8.96 13.41 15.95
CA ALA A 213 9.68 12.16 15.81
C ALA A 213 9.18 11.10 16.81
N GLU A 214 8.94 11.49 18.06
CA GLU A 214 8.50 10.55 19.10
C GLU A 214 7.06 10.09 18.86
N GLY A 215 6.16 11.01 18.50
CA GLY A 215 4.79 10.68 18.13
C GLY A 215 4.71 9.77 16.91
N LEU A 216 5.49 10.06 15.86
CA LEU A 216 5.52 9.24 14.65
C LEU A 216 6.18 7.87 14.90
N ALA A 217 7.25 7.80 15.70
CA ALA A 217 7.89 6.54 16.06
C ALA A 217 6.94 5.63 16.85
N LEU A 218 6.20 6.19 17.82
CA LEU A 218 5.18 5.45 18.57
C LEU A 218 4.01 5.02 17.66
N ALA A 219 3.55 5.90 16.77
CA ALA A 219 2.53 5.57 15.78
C ALA A 219 2.95 4.39 14.89
N ARG A 220 4.21 4.39 14.45
CA ARG A 220 4.80 3.28 13.70
C ARG A 220 4.86 2.00 14.53
N ALA A 221 5.23 2.08 15.81
CA ALA A 221 5.27 0.91 16.69
C ALA A 221 3.88 0.28 16.86
N VAL A 222 2.82 1.08 17.02
CA VAL A 222 1.42 0.61 17.09
C VAL A 222 1.05 -0.14 15.80
N GLY A 223 1.32 0.45 14.63
CA GLY A 223 1.06 -0.23 13.35
C GLY A 223 1.90 -1.50 13.18
N HIS A 224 3.17 -1.47 13.59
CA HIS A 224 4.07 -2.62 13.46
C HIS A 224 3.61 -3.83 14.26
N ILE A 225 3.00 -3.62 15.43
CA ILE A 225 2.37 -4.71 16.20
C ILE A 225 1.23 -5.34 15.39
N SER A 226 0.43 -4.54 14.69
CA SER A 226 -0.68 -5.05 13.86
C SER A 226 -0.25 -5.80 12.62
N PHE A 227 1.01 -5.64 12.20
CA PHE A 227 1.52 -6.33 11.02
C PHE A 227 2.04 -7.75 11.31
N LEU A 228 2.35 -8.02 12.57
CA LEU A 228 2.89 -9.30 13.04
C LEU A 228 1.77 -10.19 13.60
N SER A 229 2.12 -11.40 14.03
CA SER A 229 1.20 -12.32 14.72
C SER A 229 1.75 -12.69 16.11
N ASP A 230 0.89 -13.22 16.98
CA ASP A 230 1.32 -13.77 18.27
C ASP A 230 2.38 -14.89 18.13
N PRO A 231 2.21 -15.91 17.25
CA PRO A 231 3.26 -16.89 16.97
C PRO A 231 4.60 -16.26 16.55
N SER A 232 4.59 -15.30 15.61
CA SER A 232 5.81 -14.63 15.14
C SER A 232 6.51 -13.88 16.27
N MET A 233 5.74 -13.20 17.12
CA MET A 233 6.25 -12.43 18.26
C MET A 233 6.86 -13.35 19.33
N ASN A 234 6.20 -14.47 19.64
CA ASN A 234 6.72 -15.46 20.58
C ASN A 234 7.99 -16.13 20.06
N LEU A 235 8.03 -16.53 18.79
CA LEU A 235 9.22 -17.11 18.17
C LEU A 235 10.38 -16.12 18.14
N LYS A 236 10.13 -14.87 17.70
CA LYS A 236 11.17 -13.86 17.55
C LYS A 236 11.68 -13.35 18.88
N PHE A 237 10.83 -13.10 19.89
CA PHE A 237 11.22 -12.36 21.10
C PHE A 237 10.99 -13.13 22.39
N GLY A 238 9.89 -13.89 22.49
CA GLY A 238 9.45 -14.50 23.74
C GLY A 238 9.44 -13.48 24.89
N ARG A 239 9.97 -13.87 26.04
CA ARG A 239 10.16 -12.98 27.21
C ARG A 239 11.61 -12.56 27.43
N ARG A 240 12.41 -12.48 26.37
CA ARG A 240 13.85 -12.17 26.52
C ARG A 240 14.03 -10.72 26.97
N PHE A 241 14.64 -10.56 28.14
CA PHE A 241 15.03 -9.27 28.69
C PHE A 241 16.36 -8.83 28.07
N SER A 242 16.57 -7.53 27.91
CA SER A 242 17.80 -7.07 27.27
C SER A 242 19.02 -7.30 28.14
N ALA A 243 20.07 -7.87 27.54
CA ALA A 243 21.36 -8.07 28.22
C ALA A 243 22.09 -6.74 28.48
N ARG A 244 21.62 -5.63 27.89
CA ARG A 244 22.17 -4.28 28.07
C ARG A 244 21.55 -3.54 29.25
N ASP A 245 20.42 -4.03 29.75
CA ASP A 245 19.60 -3.34 30.73
C ASP A 245 19.52 -4.17 32.03
N GLY A 246 19.34 -3.52 33.18
CA GLY A 246 19.15 -4.22 34.45
C GLY A 246 17.72 -4.70 34.61
N GLN A 247 17.50 -5.99 34.93
CA GLN A 247 16.14 -6.56 35.07
C GLN A 247 15.28 -5.88 36.14
N PHE A 248 15.91 -5.29 37.16
CA PHE A 248 15.23 -4.55 38.23
C PHE A 248 15.38 -3.03 38.09
N ASP A 249 15.91 -2.55 36.95
CA ASP A 249 15.86 -1.14 36.60
C ASP A 249 14.44 -0.80 36.09
N PHE A 250 13.88 0.30 36.59
CA PHE A 250 12.57 0.76 36.18
C PHE A 250 12.49 1.07 34.67
N PHE A 251 13.61 1.48 34.06
CA PHE A 251 13.71 1.74 32.62
C PHE A 251 14.31 0.59 31.83
N GLY A 252 14.58 -0.56 32.48
CA GLY A 252 15.09 -1.72 31.77
C GLY A 252 14.03 -2.33 30.85
N GLN A 253 14.45 -2.83 29.69
CA GLN A 253 13.56 -3.18 28.60
C GLN A 253 13.66 -4.65 28.19
N PHE A 254 12.54 -5.21 27.72
CA PHE A 254 12.53 -6.44 26.93
C PHE A 254 13.05 -6.17 25.51
N GLU A 255 13.58 -7.22 24.86
CA GLU A 255 14.10 -7.10 23.49
C GLU A 255 13.03 -6.65 22.48
N ILE A 256 11.75 -6.97 22.72
CA ILE A 256 10.65 -6.47 21.88
C ILE A 256 10.47 -4.95 21.96
N GLU A 257 10.61 -4.35 23.15
CA GLU A 257 10.49 -2.90 23.34
C GLU A 257 11.61 -2.16 22.61
N ARG A 258 12.84 -2.70 22.70
CA ARG A 258 14.00 -2.18 21.98
C ARG A 258 13.82 -2.28 20.47
N TYR A 259 13.30 -3.42 20.00
CA TYR A 259 13.01 -3.63 18.58
C TYR A 259 11.97 -2.62 18.05
N LEU A 260 10.85 -2.43 18.77
CA LEU A 260 9.82 -1.47 18.38
C LEU A 260 10.37 -0.03 18.36
N THR A 261 11.16 0.33 19.37
CA THR A 261 11.81 1.66 19.44
C THR A 261 12.76 1.89 18.27
N TYR A 262 13.60 0.90 17.94
CA TYR A 262 14.55 0.99 16.83
C TYR A 262 13.84 1.12 15.47
N ASN A 263 12.82 0.30 15.22
CA ASN A 263 12.05 0.37 13.96
C ASN A 263 11.24 1.67 13.85
N GLY A 264 10.65 2.13 14.95
CA GLY A 264 9.93 3.40 15.01
C GLY A 264 10.85 4.58 14.66
N ARG A 265 12.04 4.66 15.25
CA ARG A 265 13.00 5.74 14.97
C ARG A 265 13.48 5.76 13.52
N ASN A 266 13.84 4.60 12.97
CA ASN A 266 14.27 4.52 11.56
C ASN A 266 13.17 4.92 10.57
N PHE A 267 11.90 4.83 10.96
CA PHE A 267 10.78 5.21 10.12
C PHE A 267 10.61 6.74 10.02
N VAL A 268 10.94 7.48 11.08
CA VAL A 268 10.85 8.94 11.13
C VAL A 268 11.67 9.59 10.03
N ASP A 269 12.87 9.07 9.77
CA ASP A 269 13.78 9.64 8.77
C ASP A 269 13.29 9.46 7.32
N ARG A 270 12.29 8.60 7.10
CA ARG A 270 11.84 8.19 5.76
C ARG A 270 10.42 8.63 5.43
N PHE A 271 9.61 9.03 6.41
CA PHE A 271 8.19 9.27 6.19
C PHE A 271 7.69 10.57 6.84
N ASP A 272 6.91 11.34 6.11
CA ASP A 272 6.31 12.57 6.64
C ASP A 272 5.11 12.28 7.55
N THR A 273 5.04 12.96 8.70
CA THR A 273 3.99 12.75 9.68
C THR A 273 2.60 13.12 9.17
N ASN A 274 2.45 14.22 8.44
CA ASN A 274 1.14 14.59 7.90
C ASN A 274 0.72 13.57 6.83
N SER A 275 1.59 13.18 5.90
CA SER A 275 1.31 12.09 4.95
C SER A 275 0.86 10.82 5.66
N PHE A 276 1.51 10.44 6.77
CA PHE A 276 1.11 9.27 7.56
C PHE A 276 -0.34 9.40 8.06
N LEU A 277 -0.70 10.56 8.61
CA LEU A 277 -2.06 10.84 9.10
C LEU A 277 -3.10 10.81 7.97
N TYR A 278 -2.81 11.40 6.81
CA TYR A 278 -3.73 11.42 5.68
C TYR A 278 -3.98 10.02 5.14
N LEU A 279 -2.93 9.24 4.93
CA LEU A 279 -3.07 7.86 4.46
C LEU A 279 -3.75 6.97 5.51
N ALA A 280 -3.47 7.14 6.81
CA ALA A 280 -4.20 6.45 7.88
C ALA A 280 -5.70 6.76 7.84
N LYS A 281 -6.05 8.03 7.58
CA LYS A 281 -7.43 8.45 7.46
C LYS A 281 -8.09 7.88 6.21
N SER A 282 -7.37 7.79 5.09
CA SER A 282 -7.85 7.15 3.86
C SER A 282 -8.15 5.67 4.06
N LEU A 283 -7.30 4.95 4.81
CA LEU A 283 -7.55 3.57 5.19
C LEU A 283 -8.83 3.44 6.01
N ASP A 284 -8.97 4.23 7.08
CA ASP A 284 -10.16 4.18 7.95
C ASP A 284 -11.47 4.53 7.23
N LEU A 285 -11.40 5.38 6.20
CA LEU A 285 -12.55 5.78 5.40
C LEU A 285 -12.88 4.78 4.29
N TYR A 286 -12.00 3.83 4.00
CA TYR A 286 -12.18 2.92 2.89
C TYR A 286 -13.42 2.04 3.09
N ASP A 287 -14.28 2.05 2.08
CA ASP A 287 -15.46 1.21 1.97
C ASP A 287 -15.72 1.02 0.47
N ILE A 288 -15.50 -0.18 -0.04
CA ILE A 288 -15.69 -0.48 -1.48
C ILE A 288 -17.14 -0.25 -1.92
N SER A 289 -18.10 -0.30 -0.99
CA SER A 289 -19.52 0.00 -1.24
C SER A 289 -19.85 1.49 -1.14
N TRP A 290 -18.88 2.36 -0.88
CA TRP A 290 -19.13 3.80 -0.79
C TRP A 290 -19.67 4.36 -2.11
N GLY A 291 -20.87 4.95 -2.06
CA GLY A 291 -21.56 5.47 -3.23
C GLY A 291 -22.43 4.46 -3.97
N PHE A 292 -22.56 3.23 -3.46
CA PHE A 292 -23.47 2.19 -3.92
C PHE A 292 -24.55 1.91 -2.87
N ASP A 293 -25.61 1.22 -3.27
CA ASP A 293 -26.72 0.87 -2.36
C ASP A 293 -26.32 -0.24 -1.38
N SER A 294 -25.38 -1.11 -1.79
CA SER A 294 -24.91 -2.23 -0.98
C SER A 294 -23.54 -2.74 -1.47
N LEU A 295 -22.95 -3.67 -0.70
CA LEU A 295 -21.76 -4.42 -1.14
C LEU A 295 -22.04 -5.25 -2.40
N GLU A 296 -23.24 -5.85 -2.50
CA GLU A 296 -23.69 -6.60 -3.66
C GLU A 296 -23.69 -5.71 -4.91
N ASP A 297 -24.28 -4.52 -4.81
CA ASP A 297 -24.35 -3.52 -5.89
C ASP A 297 -22.94 -3.09 -6.35
N ALA A 298 -22.05 -2.78 -5.42
CA ALA A 298 -20.67 -2.42 -5.75
C ALA A 298 -19.91 -3.55 -6.47
N LEU A 299 -19.99 -4.78 -5.96
CA LEU A 299 -19.29 -5.93 -6.53
C LEU A 299 -19.92 -6.43 -7.84
N SER A 300 -21.15 -6.01 -8.16
CA SER A 300 -21.77 -6.28 -9.46
C SER A 300 -21.01 -5.66 -10.63
N ASN A 301 -20.26 -4.58 -10.39
CA ASN A 301 -19.39 -3.96 -11.40
C ASN A 301 -18.06 -4.68 -11.60
N LEU A 302 -17.63 -5.54 -10.66
CA LEU A 302 -16.40 -6.31 -10.78
C LEU A 302 -16.62 -7.49 -11.74
N GLU A 303 -16.40 -7.26 -13.03
CA GLU A 303 -16.63 -8.25 -14.08
C GLU A 303 -15.40 -9.10 -14.44
N CYS A 304 -14.20 -8.56 -14.22
CA CYS A 304 -12.97 -9.23 -14.62
C CYS A 304 -12.63 -10.42 -13.71
N PRO A 305 -11.88 -11.43 -14.22
CA PRO A 305 -11.24 -12.44 -13.38
C PRO A 305 -10.47 -11.84 -12.21
N SER A 306 -10.59 -12.43 -11.03
CA SER A 306 -9.92 -11.93 -9.83
C SER A 306 -9.32 -13.07 -9.00
N LEU A 307 -8.10 -12.86 -8.50
CA LEU A 307 -7.35 -13.83 -7.71
C LEU A 307 -7.04 -13.25 -6.33
N TRP A 308 -7.60 -13.85 -5.28
CA TRP A 308 -7.62 -13.29 -3.94
C TRP A 308 -6.82 -14.14 -2.97
N PHE A 309 -6.10 -13.46 -2.08
CA PHE A 309 -5.30 -14.10 -1.04
C PHE A 309 -5.58 -13.52 0.33
N ALA A 310 -5.81 -14.39 1.30
CA ALA A 310 -5.82 -14.07 2.72
C ALA A 310 -4.83 -14.96 3.48
N PHE A 311 -4.46 -14.57 4.70
CA PHE A 311 -3.47 -15.28 5.51
C PHE A 311 -4.04 -15.65 6.88
N THR A 312 -3.83 -16.89 7.31
CA THR A 312 -4.49 -17.46 8.50
C THR A 312 -4.21 -16.70 9.81
N SER A 313 -3.02 -16.09 9.95
CA SER A 313 -2.63 -15.32 11.13
C SER A 313 -2.78 -13.81 10.98
N ASP A 314 -3.25 -13.32 9.84
CA ASP A 314 -3.57 -11.90 9.68
C ASP A 314 -4.76 -11.56 10.58
N TRP A 315 -4.55 -10.62 11.48
CA TRP A 315 -5.59 -10.12 12.39
C TRP A 315 -5.90 -8.65 12.17
N LEU A 316 -5.12 -7.96 11.33
CA LEU A 316 -5.43 -6.60 10.87
C LEU A 316 -6.52 -6.69 9.79
N TYR A 317 -6.24 -7.46 8.74
CA TYR A 317 -7.18 -7.82 7.68
C TYR A 317 -7.47 -9.31 7.70
N ALA A 318 -8.14 -9.73 8.78
CA ALA A 318 -8.48 -11.13 9.02
C ALA A 318 -9.23 -11.79 7.85
N PRO A 319 -9.01 -13.10 7.60
CA PRO A 319 -9.55 -13.82 6.43
C PRO A 319 -11.04 -13.62 6.18
N TYR A 320 -11.85 -13.55 7.23
CA TYR A 320 -13.30 -13.37 7.11
C TYR A 320 -13.69 -12.11 6.31
N GLN A 321 -12.86 -11.06 6.32
CA GLN A 321 -13.11 -9.83 5.57
C GLN A 321 -12.91 -10.02 4.05
N THR A 322 -11.95 -10.85 3.65
CA THR A 322 -11.81 -11.24 2.22
C THR A 322 -12.90 -12.25 1.86
N GLU A 323 -13.20 -13.21 2.74
CA GLU A 323 -14.22 -14.24 2.50
C GLU A 323 -15.63 -13.67 2.35
N GLU A 324 -15.94 -12.54 3.01
CA GLU A 324 -17.18 -11.79 2.80
C GLU A 324 -17.31 -11.32 1.33
N LEU A 325 -16.24 -10.74 0.78
CA LEU A 325 -16.21 -10.30 -0.63
C LEU A 325 -16.34 -11.49 -1.59
N ILE A 326 -15.60 -12.57 -1.33
CA ILE A 326 -15.62 -13.78 -2.16
C ILE A 326 -17.01 -14.42 -2.16
N THR A 327 -17.63 -14.51 -0.99
CA THR A 327 -19.00 -15.04 -0.86
C THR A 327 -19.96 -14.25 -1.74
N GLU A 328 -19.85 -12.93 -1.75
CA GLU A 328 -20.71 -12.06 -2.56
C GLU A 328 -20.42 -12.19 -4.07
N LEU A 329 -19.15 -12.19 -4.46
CA LEU A 329 -18.74 -12.44 -5.86
C LEU A 329 -19.24 -13.80 -6.37
N HIS A 330 -19.19 -14.85 -5.55
CA HIS A 330 -19.68 -16.18 -5.91
C HIS A 330 -21.20 -16.26 -6.05
N LYS A 331 -21.97 -15.57 -5.19
CA LYS A 331 -23.44 -15.47 -5.37
C LYS A 331 -23.81 -14.86 -6.71
N GLN A 332 -23.00 -13.90 -7.16
CA GLN A 332 -23.18 -13.20 -8.44
C GLN A 332 -22.53 -13.93 -9.64
N ASN A 333 -22.01 -15.15 -9.44
CA ASN A 333 -21.30 -15.93 -10.45
C ASN A 333 -20.09 -15.21 -11.09
N LYS A 334 -19.43 -14.31 -10.34
CA LYS A 334 -18.23 -13.62 -10.81
C LYS A 334 -17.02 -14.58 -10.81
N PRO A 335 -16.07 -14.44 -11.76
CA PRO A 335 -14.89 -15.29 -11.88
C PRO A 335 -13.83 -14.96 -10.80
N ALA A 336 -14.12 -15.33 -9.54
CA ALA A 336 -13.27 -15.08 -8.39
C ALA A 336 -12.62 -16.37 -7.86
N GLU A 337 -11.29 -16.41 -7.86
CA GLU A 337 -10.47 -17.47 -7.26
C GLU A 337 -9.94 -17.01 -5.90
N TYR A 338 -10.09 -17.84 -4.86
CA TYR A 338 -9.68 -17.50 -3.49
C TYR A 338 -8.75 -18.55 -2.91
N HIS A 339 -7.67 -18.09 -2.25
CA HIS A 339 -6.74 -18.94 -1.52
C HIS A 339 -6.47 -18.39 -0.11
N LEU A 340 -6.80 -19.19 0.90
CA LEU A 340 -6.36 -18.96 2.27
C LEU A 340 -4.98 -19.60 2.48
N ILE A 341 -3.97 -18.77 2.69
CA ILE A 341 -2.58 -19.18 2.85
C ILE A 341 -2.26 -19.38 4.32
N ASN A 342 -1.74 -20.57 4.67
CA ASN A 342 -1.30 -20.83 6.03
C ASN A 342 0.04 -20.13 6.31
N SER A 343 0.02 -19.16 7.22
CA SER A 343 1.19 -18.38 7.62
C SER A 343 1.13 -18.04 9.10
N GLU A 344 2.29 -17.92 9.72
CA GLU A 344 2.47 -17.44 11.10
C GLU A 344 2.99 -16.01 11.14
N TYR A 345 3.11 -15.27 10.03
CA TYR A 345 3.72 -13.94 10.00
C TYR A 345 2.75 -12.77 10.12
N GLY A 346 1.45 -13.01 10.25
CA GLY A 346 0.44 -11.95 10.37
C GLY A 346 0.17 -11.27 9.03
N HIS A 347 -0.12 -9.98 9.08
CA HIS A 347 -0.40 -9.18 7.88
C HIS A 347 0.79 -9.11 6.92
N ASP A 348 2.02 -9.05 7.44
CA ASP A 348 3.25 -8.96 6.62
C ASP A 348 3.57 -10.25 5.84
N SER A 349 2.76 -11.32 5.98
CA SER A 349 2.98 -12.61 5.31
C SER A 349 3.21 -12.50 3.80
N PHE A 350 2.51 -11.58 3.12
CA PHE A 350 2.65 -11.41 1.68
C PHE A 350 4.00 -10.80 1.24
N LEU A 351 4.77 -10.24 2.19
CA LEU A 351 6.10 -9.69 1.96
C LEU A 351 7.21 -10.68 2.36
N VAL A 352 6.93 -11.65 3.24
CA VAL A 352 7.97 -12.49 3.87
C VAL A 352 7.93 -13.96 3.47
N GLU A 353 6.80 -14.47 2.98
CA GLU A 353 6.65 -15.85 2.50
C GLU A 353 6.04 -15.89 1.08
N PRO A 354 6.64 -15.20 0.08
CA PRO A 354 6.10 -15.12 -1.28
C PRO A 354 5.92 -16.50 -1.93
N GLU A 355 6.78 -17.47 -1.64
CA GLU A 355 6.76 -18.81 -2.23
C GLU A 355 5.46 -19.58 -1.96
N LYS A 356 4.71 -19.24 -0.90
CA LYS A 356 3.46 -19.93 -0.55
C LYS A 356 2.30 -19.61 -1.48
N PHE A 357 2.33 -18.49 -2.19
CA PHE A 357 1.22 -18.02 -3.01
C PHE A 357 1.61 -17.59 -4.43
N THR A 358 2.88 -17.26 -4.66
CA THR A 358 3.34 -16.77 -5.97
C THR A 358 3.19 -17.74 -7.14
N PRO A 359 3.29 -19.09 -6.99
CA PRO A 359 3.00 -19.99 -8.12
C PRO A 359 1.59 -19.81 -8.68
N LYS A 360 0.61 -19.51 -7.81
CA LYS A 360 -0.79 -19.27 -8.21
C LYS A 360 -0.93 -17.97 -8.99
N ILE A 361 -0.13 -16.95 -8.67
CA ILE A 361 -0.07 -15.69 -9.44
C ILE A 361 0.49 -15.97 -10.84
N VAL A 362 1.58 -16.73 -10.96
CA VAL A 362 2.17 -17.09 -12.26
C VAL A 362 1.15 -17.85 -13.11
N GLU A 363 0.52 -18.89 -12.57
CA GLU A 363 -0.50 -19.67 -13.27
C GLU A 363 -1.69 -18.79 -13.72
N PHE A 364 -2.12 -17.84 -12.89
CA PHE A 364 -3.20 -16.93 -13.23
C PHE A 364 -2.82 -15.96 -14.36
N LEU A 365 -1.62 -15.38 -14.30
CA LEU A 365 -1.11 -14.48 -15.35
C LEU A 365 -0.88 -15.22 -16.67
N ASP A 366 -0.42 -16.46 -16.62
CA ASP A 366 -0.26 -17.33 -17.80
C ASP A 366 -1.62 -17.58 -18.49
N ARG A 367 -2.68 -17.87 -17.72
CA ARG A 367 -4.04 -18.03 -18.26
C ARG A 367 -4.60 -16.78 -18.92
N LEU A 368 -4.21 -15.59 -18.46
CA LEU A 368 -4.64 -14.32 -19.06
C LEU A 368 -3.84 -13.92 -20.30
N SER A 369 -2.63 -14.49 -20.43
CA SER A 369 -1.69 -14.20 -21.51
C SER A 369 -1.78 -15.21 -22.66
N ALA A 370 -2.35 -16.39 -22.40
CA ALA A 370 -2.79 -17.36 -23.40
C ALA A 370 -4.01 -16.85 -24.18
#